data_AF-R9AX16-F1
#
_entry.id   AF-R9AX16-F1
#
_cell.length_a   1.000
_cell.length_b   1.000
_cell.length_c   1.000
_cell.angle_alpha   90.00
_cell.angle_beta   90.00
_cell.angle_gamma   90.00
#
_symmetry.space_group_name_H-M   'P 1'
#
loop_
_entity.id
_entity.type
_entity.pdbx_description
1 polymer ?
#
loop_
_entity_poly.entity_id
_entity_poly.type
_entity_poly.pdbx_seq_one_letter_code
_entity_poly.pdbx_strand_id
1 'polypeptide(L)'
;MEVKSDAKKYQSLSSSLINNNSSTKSAEIDDRSPEEYLEAFEESLNNKVDGEVGQLSDGLSEIIGLAEINQKDNYKISKEAFQISCRSESMIRSANSLLDITHALKMINLLEELMN
;
A
#
# COMPACT_ATOMS: atom_id res chain seq x y z
N MET A 1 -5.07 -28.13 -21.76
CA MET A 1 -6.28 -27.62 -21.09
C MET A 1 -5.87 -27.21 -19.67
N GLU A 2 -5.22 -26.04 -19.51
CA GLU A 2 -4.50 -25.72 -18.26
C GLU A 2 -4.64 -24.25 -17.81
N VAL A 3 -5.47 -23.47 -18.50
CA VAL A 3 -5.64 -22.03 -18.21
C VAL A 3 -6.55 -21.76 -16.99
N LYS A 4 -7.26 -22.78 -16.48
CA LYS A 4 -8.23 -22.64 -15.38
C LYS A 4 -7.61 -22.73 -13.98
N SER A 5 -6.34 -23.13 -13.86
CA SER A 5 -5.66 -23.29 -12.56
C SER A 5 -5.12 -21.95 -12.04
N ASP A 6 -4.47 -21.17 -12.91
CA ASP A 6 -3.87 -19.89 -12.51
C ASP A 6 -4.91 -18.82 -12.18
N ALA A 7 -6.01 -18.75 -12.92
CA ALA A 7 -7.11 -17.82 -12.64
C ALA A 7 -7.67 -17.98 -11.22
N LYS A 8 -7.74 -19.23 -10.71
CA LYS A 8 -8.17 -19.51 -9.34
C LYS A 8 -7.16 -19.04 -8.29
N LYS A 9 -5.87 -19.10 -8.61
CA LYS A 9 -4.78 -18.64 -7.74
C LYS A 9 -4.76 -17.11 -7.61
N TYR A 10 -4.98 -16.40 -8.71
CA TYR A 10 -5.15 -14.93 -8.68
C TYR A 10 -6.43 -14.54 -7.93
N GLN A 11 -7.53 -15.28 -8.13
CA GLN A 11 -8.79 -15.04 -7.41
C GLN A 11 -8.66 -15.27 -5.89
N SER A 12 -7.88 -16.27 -5.46
CA SER A 12 -7.68 -16.57 -4.03
C SER A 12 -6.74 -15.59 -3.34
N LEU A 13 -5.78 -15.00 -4.06
CA LEU A 13 -4.91 -13.94 -3.54
C LEU A 13 -5.66 -12.62 -3.37
N SER A 14 -6.52 -12.26 -4.34
CA SER A 14 -7.36 -11.06 -4.26
C SER A 14 -8.36 -11.12 -3.10
N SER A 15 -8.94 -12.29 -2.83
CA SER A 15 -9.88 -12.47 -1.72
C SER A 15 -9.21 -12.47 -0.34
N SER A 16 -7.94 -12.87 -0.23
CA SER A 16 -7.15 -12.70 1.01
C SER A 16 -6.75 -11.25 1.30
N LEU A 17 -6.52 -10.43 0.27
CA LEU A 17 -6.20 -9.00 0.46
C LEU A 17 -7.40 -8.20 0.99
N ILE A 18 -8.61 -8.58 0.58
CA ILE A 18 -9.86 -7.91 1.00
C ILE A 18 -10.26 -8.28 2.43
N ASN A 19 -9.85 -9.45 2.93
CA ASN A 19 -10.38 -10.01 4.19
C ASN A 19 -9.47 -9.84 5.41
N ASN A 20 -8.32 -9.15 5.30
CA ASN A 20 -7.38 -9.02 6.42
C ASN A 20 -7.66 -7.84 7.37
N ASN A 21 -8.63 -6.97 7.05
CA ASN A 21 -9.06 -5.88 7.93
C ASN A 21 -10.43 -6.10 8.58
N SER A 22 -11.06 -7.26 8.40
CA SER A 22 -12.32 -7.61 9.06
C SER A 22 -12.07 -8.34 10.39
N SER A 23 -11.24 -7.74 11.26
CA SER A 23 -11.41 -7.94 12.70
C SER A 23 -12.74 -7.31 13.08
N THR A 24 -13.80 -8.12 13.00
CA THR A 24 -15.09 -8.01 13.70
C THR A 24 -15.23 -6.79 14.62
N LYS A 25 -15.51 -5.63 14.03
CA LYS A 25 -16.33 -4.60 14.64
C LYS A 25 -17.52 -4.45 13.72
N SER A 26 -18.67 -4.79 14.26
CA SER A 26 -20.00 -4.57 13.73
C SER A 26 -20.08 -3.22 13.03
N ALA A 27 -20.90 -3.11 12.00
CA ALA A 27 -21.35 -1.83 11.47
C ALA A 27 -22.07 -1.05 12.59
N GLU A 28 -21.30 -0.39 13.45
CA GLU A 28 -21.78 0.65 14.33
C GLU A 28 -22.28 1.74 13.39
N ILE A 29 -23.54 2.13 13.57
CA ILE A 29 -24.07 3.34 12.98
C ILE A 29 -23.13 4.44 13.45
N ASP A 30 -22.43 5.04 12.49
CA ASP A 30 -21.49 6.10 12.78
C ASP A 30 -22.29 7.32 13.24
N ASP A 31 -22.40 7.50 14.57
CA ASP A 31 -23.18 8.56 15.23
C ASP A 31 -22.48 9.94 15.16
N ARG A 32 -21.35 10.02 14.44
CA ARG A 32 -20.58 11.26 14.22
C ARG A 32 -21.38 12.25 13.38
N SER A 33 -21.18 13.55 13.65
CA SER A 33 -21.72 14.58 12.76
C SER A 33 -21.06 14.46 11.38
N PRO A 34 -21.71 14.93 10.30
CA PRO A 34 -21.10 14.94 8.97
C PRO A 34 -19.72 15.60 8.93
N GLU A 35 -19.52 16.66 9.71
CA GLU A 35 -18.24 17.37 9.85
C GLU A 35 -17.19 16.50 10.56
N GLU A 36 -17.56 15.86 11.67
CA GLU A 36 -16.66 14.98 12.44
C GLU A 36 -16.27 13.72 11.63
N TYR A 37 -17.19 13.21 10.80
CA TYR A 37 -16.89 12.13 9.86
C TYR A 37 -15.85 12.54 8.81
N LEU A 38 -16.00 13.73 8.22
CA LEU A 38 -15.08 14.24 7.20
C LEU A 38 -13.70 14.51 7.78
N GLU A 39 -13.61 15.07 8.98
CA GLU A 39 -12.34 15.30 9.67
C GLU A 39 -11.62 13.98 9.98
N ALA A 40 -12.35 12.98 10.49
CA ALA A 40 -11.78 11.66 10.75
C ALA A 40 -11.36 10.93 9.46
N PHE A 41 -12.09 11.15 8.36
CA PHE A 41 -11.75 10.61 7.05
C PHE A 41 -10.48 11.26 6.50
N GLU A 42 -10.35 12.58 6.59
CA GLU A 42 -9.15 13.32 6.21
C GLU A 42 -7.94 12.87 7.02
N GLU A 43 -8.07 12.77 8.35
CA GLU A 43 -7.00 12.30 9.23
C GLU A 43 -6.58 10.86 8.86
N SER A 44 -7.54 9.98 8.59
CA SER A 44 -7.24 8.61 8.14
C SER A 44 -6.47 8.58 6.82
N LEU A 45 -6.79 9.47 5.88
CA LEU A 45 -6.07 9.57 4.62
C LEU A 45 -4.65 10.12 4.82
N ASN A 46 -4.48 11.15 5.64
CA ASN A 46 -3.17 11.70 5.98
C ASN A 46 -2.28 10.65 6.64
N ASN A 47 -2.80 9.95 7.65
CA ASN A 47 -2.09 8.84 8.31
C ASN A 47 -1.67 7.75 7.33
N LYS A 48 -2.54 7.43 6.36
CA LYS A 48 -2.23 6.44 5.33
C LYS A 48 -1.12 6.94 4.40
N VAL A 49 -1.19 8.18 3.94
CA VAL A 49 -0.16 8.80 3.09
C VAL A 49 1.19 8.82 3.80
N ASP A 50 1.22 9.27 5.05
CA ASP A 50 2.44 9.32 5.86
C ASP A 50 3.06 7.93 6.04
N GLY A 51 2.24 6.90 6.26
CA GLY A 51 2.69 5.52 6.35
C GLY A 51 3.33 5.01 5.05
N GLU A 52 2.70 5.26 3.89
CA GLU A 52 3.24 4.82 2.60
C GLU A 52 4.49 5.61 2.19
N VAL A 53 4.54 6.92 2.47
CA VAL A 53 5.73 7.75 2.22
C VAL A 53 6.88 7.33 3.14
N GLY A 54 6.60 7.04 4.41
CA GLY A 54 7.58 6.50 5.36
C GLY A 54 8.18 5.20 4.85
N GLN A 55 7.35 4.27 4.38
CA GLN A 55 7.82 2.99 3.82
C GLN A 55 8.69 3.16 2.57
N LEU A 56 8.40 4.16 1.73
CA LEU A 56 9.26 4.51 0.58
C LEU A 56 10.60 5.09 1.01
N SER A 57 10.59 6.03 1.97
CA SER A 57 11.80 6.66 2.50
C SER A 57 12.71 5.65 3.19
N ASP A 58 12.17 4.84 4.08
CA ASP A 58 12.90 3.80 4.82
C ASP A 58 13.45 2.74 3.86
N GLY A 59 12.62 2.31 2.90
CA GLY A 59 13.05 1.36 1.87
C GLY A 59 14.21 1.87 1.02
N LEU A 60 14.17 3.14 0.62
CA LEU A 60 15.25 3.76 -0.14
C LEU A 60 16.53 3.88 0.71
N SER A 61 16.42 4.29 1.97
CA SER A 61 17.56 4.41 2.88
C SER A 61 18.26 3.06 3.08
N GLU A 62 17.49 1.98 3.23
CA GLU A 62 18.05 0.63 3.33
C GLU A 62 18.74 0.17 2.05
N ILE A 63 18.14 0.41 0.88
CA ILE A 63 18.76 0.05 -0.40
C ILE A 63 20.08 0.79 -0.59
N ILE A 64 20.14 2.09 -0.25
CA ILE A 64 21.38 2.88 -0.29
C ILE A 64 22.42 2.29 0.67
N GLY A 65 22.02 1.92 1.89
CA GLY A 65 22.91 1.27 2.86
C GLY A 65 23.47 -0.07 2.36
N LEU A 66 22.65 -0.88 1.67
CA LEU A 66 23.10 -2.14 1.08
C LEU A 66 23.98 -1.93 -0.17
N ALA A 67 23.79 -0.82 -0.90
CA ALA A 67 24.53 -0.52 -2.11
C ALA A 67 25.97 -0.01 -1.86
N GLU A 68 26.38 0.20 -0.61
CA GLU A 68 27.72 0.69 -0.27
C GLU A 68 28.82 -0.22 -0.85
N ILE A 69 29.78 0.39 -1.54
CA ILE A 69 30.86 -0.31 -2.25
C ILE A 69 31.90 -0.75 -1.24
N ASN A 70 31.87 -2.03 -0.88
CA ASN A 70 32.83 -2.69 -0.01
C ASN A 70 33.36 -3.96 -0.69
N GLN A 71 34.49 -4.52 -0.23
CA GLN A 71 34.91 -5.85 -0.66
C GLN A 71 33.92 -6.90 -0.12
N LYS A 72 32.98 -7.31 -0.97
CA LYS A 72 31.93 -8.27 -0.64
C LYS A 72 32.21 -9.58 -1.37
N ASP A 73 32.02 -10.70 -0.68
CA ASP A 73 32.07 -12.02 -1.31
C ASP A 73 30.78 -12.28 -2.13
N ASN A 74 30.83 -13.28 -3.02
CA ASN A 74 29.70 -13.61 -3.90
C ASN A 74 28.41 -13.99 -3.14
N TYR A 75 28.53 -14.57 -1.94
CA TYR A 75 27.38 -14.94 -1.12
C TYR A 75 26.69 -13.70 -0.54
N LYS A 76 27.49 -12.76 -0.03
CA LYS A 76 27.04 -11.48 0.51
C LYS A 76 26.36 -10.64 -0.56
N ILE A 77 26.95 -10.56 -1.77
CA ILE A 77 26.34 -9.89 -2.92
C ILE A 77 24.97 -10.50 -3.24
N SER A 78 24.88 -11.83 -3.27
CA SER A 78 23.63 -12.54 -3.58
C SER A 78 22.56 -12.30 -2.52
N LYS A 79 22.95 -12.29 -1.24
CA LYS A 79 22.05 -12.00 -0.12
C LYS A 79 21.54 -10.56 -0.15
N GLU A 80 22.41 -9.59 -0.37
CA GLU A 80 22.04 -8.18 -0.46
C GLU A 80 21.15 -7.91 -1.68
N ALA A 81 21.42 -8.54 -2.82
CA ALA A 81 20.57 -8.43 -4.01
C ALA A 81 19.15 -8.94 -3.76
N PHE A 82 19.00 -10.06 -3.04
CA PHE A 82 17.69 -10.55 -2.63
C PHE A 82 16.98 -9.58 -1.68
N GLN A 83 17.68 -9.03 -0.69
CA GLN A 83 17.13 -8.05 0.24
C GLN A 83 16.66 -6.77 -0.48
N ILE A 84 17.47 -6.25 -1.40
CA ILE A 84 17.11 -5.10 -2.25
C ILE A 84 15.86 -5.41 -3.07
N SER A 85 15.75 -6.62 -3.63
CA SER A 85 14.56 -7.03 -4.39
C SER A 85 13.30 -7.04 -3.53
N CYS A 86 13.34 -7.66 -2.34
CA CYS A 86 12.19 -7.67 -1.42
C CYS A 86 11.80 -6.27 -0.95
N ARG A 87 12.79 -5.39 -0.71
CA ARG A 87 12.53 -4.01 -0.32
C ARG A 87 11.92 -3.21 -1.45
N SER A 88 12.41 -3.40 -2.67
CA SER A 88 11.86 -2.79 -3.89
C SER A 88 10.41 -3.20 -4.13
N GLU A 89 10.08 -4.48 -3.95
CA GLU A 89 8.69 -4.98 -4.07
C GLU A 89 7.76 -4.29 -3.05
N SER A 90 8.21 -4.17 -1.80
CA SER A 90 7.46 -3.50 -0.75
C SER A 90 7.23 -2.03 -1.07
N MET A 91 8.25 -1.34 -1.60
CA MET A 91 8.15 0.06 -2.07
C MET A 91 7.18 0.21 -3.24
N ILE A 92 7.18 -0.72 -4.21
CA ILE A 92 6.23 -0.71 -5.33
C ILE A 92 4.80 -0.84 -4.82
N ARG A 93 4.55 -1.71 -3.83
CA ARG A 93 3.21 -1.81 -3.22
C ARG A 93 2.78 -0.50 -2.56
N SER A 94 3.68 0.18 -1.85
CA SER A 94 3.38 1.49 -1.25
C SER A 94 3.11 2.59 -2.27
N ALA A 95 3.89 2.63 -3.35
CA ALA A 95 3.65 3.57 -4.45
C ALA A 95 2.30 3.33 -5.13
N ASN A 96 1.91 2.07 -5.33
CA ASN A 96 0.58 1.74 -5.85
C ASN A 96 -0.54 2.16 -4.88
N SER A 97 -0.35 1.98 -3.57
CA SER A 97 -1.32 2.45 -2.57
C SER A 97 -1.50 3.98 -2.62
N LEU A 98 -0.43 4.75 -2.81
CA LEU A 98 -0.52 6.21 -2.98
C LEU A 98 -1.24 6.61 -4.27
N LEU A 99 -1.02 5.85 -5.35
CA LEU A 99 -1.73 6.03 -6.61
C LEU A 99 -3.24 5.79 -6.45
N ASP A 100 -3.62 4.74 -5.73
CA ASP A 100 -5.02 4.42 -5.43
C ASP A 100 -5.70 5.54 -4.62
N ILE A 101 -5.02 6.09 -3.60
CA ILE A 101 -5.50 7.26 -2.83
C ILE A 101 -5.70 8.46 -3.76
N THR A 102 -4.74 8.72 -4.65
CA THR A 102 -4.84 9.82 -5.63
C THR A 102 -6.04 9.63 -6.56
N HIS A 103 -6.31 8.41 -7.01
CA HIS A 103 -7.49 8.11 -7.82
C HIS A 103 -8.79 8.32 -7.03
N ALA A 104 -8.84 7.90 -5.76
CA ALA A 104 -10.00 8.12 -4.91
C ALA A 104 -10.29 9.61 -4.69
N LEU A 105 -9.27 10.41 -4.38
CA LEU A 105 -9.40 11.86 -4.21
C LEU A 105 -9.88 12.56 -5.49
N LYS A 106 -9.35 12.17 -6.65
CA LYS A 106 -9.82 12.68 -7.95
C LYS A 106 -11.30 12.38 -8.17
N MET A 107 -11.76 11.19 -7.82
CA MET A 107 -13.17 10.82 -7.94
C MET A 107 -14.05 11.63 -6.99
N ILE A 108 -13.63 11.85 -5.74
CA ILE A 108 -14.35 12.69 -4.78
C ILE A 108 -14.50 14.11 -5.33
N ASN A 109 -13.41 14.70 -5.84
CA ASN A 109 -13.44 16.05 -6.39
C ASN A 109 -14.34 16.15 -7.65
N LEU A 110 -14.30 15.16 -8.54
CA LEU A 110 -15.19 15.10 -9.71
C LEU A 110 -16.67 15.01 -9.32
N LEU A 111 -16.99 14.28 -8.25
CA LEU A 111 -18.36 14.19 -7.74
C LEU A 111 -18.85 15.51 -7.14
N GLU A 112 -17.97 16.24 -6.44
CA GLU A 112 -18.27 17.57 -5.92
C GLU A 112 -18.57 18.56 -7.05
N GLU A 113 -17.75 18.57 -8.11
CA GLU A 113 -17.96 19.42 -9.30
C GLU A 113 -19.25 19.09 -10.06
N LEU A 114 -19.72 17.83 -10.04
CA LEU A 114 -20.96 17.42 -10.70
C LEU A 114 -22.23 17.70 -9.87
N MET A 115 -22.08 17.91 -8.57
CA MET A 115 -23.21 18.13 -7.64
C MET A 115 -23.50 19.61 -7.39
N ASN A 116 -22.54 20.50 -7.67
CA ASN A 116 -22.69 21.96 -7.66
C ASN A 116 -23.12 22.52 -9.03
#